data_AF-A0A7G8ZND6-F1
#
_entry.id   AF-A0A7G8ZND6-F1
#
_cell.length_a   1.000
_cell.length_b   1.000
_cell.length_c   1.000
_cell.angle_alpha   90.00
_cell.angle_beta   90.00
_cell.angle_gamma   90.00
#
_symmetry.space_group_name_H-M   'P 1'
#
loop_
_entity.id
_entity.type
_entity.pdbx_description
1 polymer ?
#
loop_
_entity_poly.entity_id
_entity_poly.type
_entity_poly.pdbx_seq_one_letter_code
_entity_poly.pdbx_strand_id
1 'polypeptide(L)'
;MSVDAGQARTWFVKVDGRVYGPYTSPQMRGYVSEGRVADYTLVSVERDGTWKPAADVEILASWIEDSRKVSQAAAETEDPANLLVITEVNSGVGEAVASVLRRYGDAVDIVPGVWLVRARTTASALRNDLSHLLDRDDKLFVVDASRDRSAWFNFASDADAKVRELWRGGDAG
;
A
#
# COMPACT_ATOMS: atom_id res chain seq x y z
N MET A 1 9.08 -23.74 20.42
CA MET A 1 7.77 -23.23 20.87
C MET A 1 7.20 -22.41 19.72
N SER A 2 6.24 -22.97 18.99
CA SER A 2 5.58 -22.34 17.85
C SER A 2 4.39 -21.56 18.40
N VAL A 3 4.55 -20.25 18.57
CA VAL A 3 3.37 -19.39 18.70
C VAL A 3 2.70 -19.37 17.35
N ASP A 4 1.49 -19.92 17.27
CA ASP A 4 0.65 -19.80 16.09
C ASP A 4 0.57 -18.32 15.70
N ALA A 5 1.08 -18.01 14.51
CA ALA A 5 0.99 -16.69 13.90
C ALA A 5 -0.46 -16.15 13.90
N GLY A 6 -1.46 -17.05 13.92
CA GLY A 6 -2.88 -16.69 14.04
C GLY A 6 -3.29 -16.05 15.38
N GLN A 7 -2.49 -16.18 16.45
CA GLN A 7 -2.73 -15.59 17.78
C GLN A 7 -1.78 -14.43 18.13
N ALA A 8 -0.76 -14.15 17.32
CA ALA A 8 0.16 -13.06 17.60
C ALA A 8 -0.59 -11.71 17.61
N ARG A 9 -0.68 -11.10 18.80
CA ARG A 9 -1.34 -9.79 18.97
C ARG A 9 -0.55 -8.65 18.35
N THR A 10 0.74 -8.86 18.10
CA THR A 10 1.69 -7.84 17.64
C THR A 10 2.65 -8.38 16.59
N TRP A 11 2.87 -7.58 15.56
CA TRP A 11 3.74 -7.85 14.42
C TRP A 11 4.82 -6.77 14.29
N PHE A 12 5.99 -7.17 13.84
CA PHE A 12 7.06 -6.28 13.41
C PHE A 12 7.30 -6.48 11.92
N VAL A 13 7.56 -5.37 11.22
CA VAL A 13 7.83 -5.35 9.78
C VAL A 13 9.23 -4.79 9.57
N LYS A 14 10.03 -5.41 8.73
CA LYS A 14 11.37 -4.93 8.35
C LYS A 14 11.41 -4.51 6.90
N VAL A 15 11.78 -3.25 6.66
CA VAL A 15 11.97 -2.64 5.34
C VAL A 15 13.32 -1.93 5.33
N ASP A 16 14.16 -2.21 4.33
CA ASP A 16 15.51 -1.63 4.18
C ASP A 16 16.35 -1.64 5.47
N GLY A 17 16.28 -2.76 6.21
CA GLY A 17 17.00 -2.95 7.47
C GLY A 17 16.38 -2.24 8.68
N ARG A 18 15.37 -1.40 8.51
CA ARG A 18 14.66 -0.72 9.60
C ARG A 18 13.47 -1.55 10.09
N VAL A 19 13.34 -1.67 11.41
CA VAL A 19 12.26 -2.41 12.07
C VAL A 19 11.17 -1.46 12.54
N TYR A 20 9.94 -1.75 12.11
CA TYR A 20 8.72 -1.02 12.42
C TYR A 20 7.76 -1.89 13.24
N GLY A 21 6.86 -1.27 14.00
CA GLY A 21 5.94 -1.94 14.92
C GLY A 21 6.27 -1.71 16.40
N PRO A 22 5.50 -2.32 17.33
CA PRO A 22 4.54 -3.40 17.08
C PRO A 22 3.25 -2.93 16.40
N TYR A 23 2.73 -3.75 15.49
CA TYR A 23 1.45 -3.56 14.81
C TYR A 23 0.45 -4.63 15.19
N THR A 24 -0.80 -4.24 15.43
CA THR A 24 -1.88 -5.20 15.69
C THR A 24 -2.29 -5.92 14.41
N SER A 25 -2.96 -7.07 14.54
CA SER A 25 -3.51 -7.80 13.38
C SER A 25 -4.43 -6.94 12.49
N PRO A 26 -5.33 -6.10 13.03
CA PRO A 26 -6.10 -5.14 12.22
C PRO A 26 -5.24 -4.12 11.45
N GLN A 27 -4.15 -3.62 12.04
CA GLN A 27 -3.22 -2.72 11.35
C GLN A 27 -2.49 -3.46 10.22
N MET A 28 -1.99 -4.67 10.48
CA MET A 28 -1.35 -5.51 9.47
C MET A 28 -2.27 -5.86 8.31
N ARG A 29 -3.53 -6.25 8.59
CA ARG A 29 -4.54 -6.47 7.54
C ARG A 29 -4.78 -5.21 6.71
N GLY A 30 -4.79 -4.03 7.35
CA GLY A 30 -4.82 -2.74 6.66
C GLY A 30 -3.64 -2.55 5.70
N TYR A 31 -2.42 -2.76 6.20
CA TYR A 31 -1.23 -2.64 5.37
C TYR A 31 -1.18 -3.65 4.21
N VAL A 32 -1.74 -4.84 4.37
CA VAL A 32 -1.92 -5.81 3.27
C VAL A 32 -2.92 -5.30 2.23
N SER A 33 -4.06 -4.76 2.65
CA SER A 33 -5.07 -4.20 1.73
C SER A 33 -4.56 -2.98 0.92
N GLU A 34 -3.58 -2.27 1.47
CA GLU A 34 -2.92 -1.12 0.84
C GLU A 34 -1.69 -1.51 0.00
N GLY A 35 -1.30 -2.79 0.00
CA GLY A 35 -0.10 -3.29 -0.70
C GLY A 35 1.22 -2.89 -0.02
N ARG A 36 1.19 -2.44 1.24
CA ARG A 36 2.38 -2.07 2.03
C ARG A 36 3.06 -3.27 2.69
N VAL A 37 2.31 -4.33 2.93
CA VAL A 37 2.82 -5.65 3.31
C VAL A 37 2.49 -6.58 2.14
N ALA A 38 3.52 -7.02 1.43
CA ALA A 38 3.46 -7.92 0.29
C ALA A 38 4.19 -9.23 0.61
N ASP A 39 4.17 -10.19 -0.32
CA ASP A 39 4.72 -11.54 -0.18
C ASP A 39 6.12 -11.58 0.43
N TYR A 40 7.00 -10.71 -0.09
CA TYR A 40 8.41 -10.64 0.26
C TYR A 40 8.68 -9.79 1.51
N THR A 41 7.67 -9.10 2.05
CA THR A 41 7.84 -8.23 3.21
C THR A 41 8.28 -9.08 4.41
N LEU A 42 9.41 -8.73 5.01
CA LEU A 42 9.93 -9.44 6.17
C LEU A 42 9.12 -9.07 7.42
N VAL A 43 8.59 -10.09 8.09
CA VAL A 43 7.80 -9.96 9.30
C VAL A 43 8.33 -10.83 10.42
N SER A 44 8.02 -10.45 11.66
CA SER A 44 8.31 -11.21 12.87
C SER A 44 7.25 -10.92 13.94
N VAL A 45 7.03 -11.85 14.86
CA VAL A 45 6.19 -11.64 16.06
C VAL A 45 6.98 -11.03 17.22
N GLU A 46 8.31 -10.98 17.10
CA GLU A 46 9.25 -10.40 18.05
C GLU A 46 10.13 -9.35 17.36
N ARG A 47 10.47 -8.26 18.05
CA ARG A 47 11.22 -7.13 17.46
C ARG A 47 12.57 -7.55 16.87
N ASP A 48 13.30 -8.41 17.57
CA ASP A 48 14.63 -8.89 17.16
C ASP A 48 14.61 -10.41 16.92
N GLY A 49 13.45 -10.95 16.54
CA GLY A 49 13.22 -12.38 16.37
C GLY A 49 13.58 -12.92 14.98
N THR A 50 13.03 -14.10 14.68
CA THR A 50 13.18 -14.74 13.37
C THR A 50 12.32 -14.01 12.34
N TRP A 51 12.98 -13.47 11.32
CA TRP A 51 12.33 -12.79 10.20
C TRP A 51 11.95 -13.79 9.11
N LYS A 52 10.71 -13.71 8.64
CA LYS A 52 10.21 -14.52 7.53
C LYS A 52 9.47 -13.65 6.52
N PRO A 53 9.50 -13.98 5.22
CA PRO A 53 8.57 -13.39 4.25
C PRO A 53 7.11 -13.52 4.72
N ALA A 54 6.29 -12.52 4.43
CA ALA A 54 4.87 -12.54 4.78
C ALA A 54 4.11 -13.70 4.11
N ALA A 55 4.54 -14.10 2.90
CA ALA A 55 3.99 -15.28 2.21
C ALA A 55 4.24 -16.61 2.94
N ASP A 56 5.26 -16.68 3.80
CA ASP A 56 5.58 -17.89 4.58
C ASP A 56 4.79 -17.94 5.91
N VAL A 57 3.93 -16.96 6.16
CA VAL A 57 3.07 -16.85 7.34
C VAL A 57 1.62 -17.03 6.92
N GLU A 58 1.02 -18.17 7.26
CA GLU A 58 -0.30 -18.61 6.76
C GLU A 58 -1.39 -17.52 6.81
N ILE A 59 -1.54 -16.83 7.96
CA ILE A 59 -2.56 -15.78 8.10
C ILE A 59 -2.31 -14.56 7.20
N LEU A 60 -1.04 -14.19 6.99
CA LEU A 60 -0.69 -13.07 6.12
C LEU A 60 -0.82 -13.47 4.65
N ALA A 61 -0.39 -14.69 4.29
CA ALA A 61 -0.57 -15.26 2.96
C ALA A 61 -2.05 -15.26 2.54
N SER A 62 -2.95 -15.64 3.47
CA SER A 62 -4.41 -15.56 3.24
C SER A 62 -4.88 -14.12 2.97
N TRP A 63 -4.48 -13.13 3.78
CA TRP A 63 -4.92 -11.75 3.57
C TRP A 63 -4.36 -11.15 2.27
N ILE A 64 -3.14 -11.53 1.90
CA ILE A 64 -2.51 -11.11 0.65
C ILE A 64 -3.30 -11.67 -0.54
N GLU A 65 -3.66 -12.95 -0.49
CA GLU A 65 -4.47 -13.58 -1.53
C GLU A 65 -5.86 -12.93 -1.64
N ASP A 66 -6.50 -12.63 -0.50
CA ASP A 66 -7.77 -11.89 -0.50
C ASP A 66 -7.63 -10.50 -1.12
N SER A 67 -6.55 -9.77 -0.80
CA SER A 67 -6.24 -8.46 -1.38
C SER A 67 -6.03 -8.52 -2.90
N ARG A 68 -5.37 -9.57 -3.40
CA ARG A 68 -5.20 -9.81 -4.84
C ARG A 68 -6.53 -10.11 -5.53
N LYS A 69 -7.37 -10.96 -4.96
CA LYS A 69 -8.71 -11.26 -5.50
C LYS A 69 -9.57 -10.01 -5.60
N VAL A 70 -9.56 -9.17 -4.56
CA VAL A 70 -10.26 -7.87 -4.58
C VAL A 70 -9.72 -6.98 -5.69
N SER A 71 -8.39 -6.95 -5.88
CA SER A 71 -7.77 -6.14 -6.93
C SER A 71 -8.07 -6.66 -8.34
N GLN A 72 -8.09 -7.98 -8.55
CA GLN A 72 -8.47 -8.62 -9.81
C GLN A 72 -9.93 -8.36 -10.14
N ALA A 73 -10.84 -8.61 -9.20
CA ALA A 73 -12.26 -8.33 -9.38
C ALA A 73 -12.54 -6.85 -9.70
N ALA A 74 -11.81 -5.92 -9.08
CA ALA A 74 -11.90 -4.50 -9.39
C ALA A 74 -11.36 -4.18 -10.80
N ALA A 75 -10.28 -4.83 -11.25
CA ALA A 75 -9.75 -4.67 -12.60
C ALA A 75 -10.68 -5.29 -13.67
N GLU A 76 -11.43 -6.34 -13.31
CA GLU A 76 -12.44 -6.98 -14.16
C GLU A 76 -13.74 -6.17 -14.29
N THR A 77 -13.94 -5.13 -13.45
CA THR A 77 -15.08 -4.23 -13.65
C THR A 77 -14.97 -3.52 -15.00
N GLU A 78 -16.07 -3.52 -15.77
CA GLU A 78 -16.12 -2.88 -17.10
C GLU A 78 -15.95 -1.35 -17.04
N ASP A 79 -16.01 -0.75 -15.86
CA ASP A 79 -15.85 0.70 -15.68
C ASP A 79 -14.43 1.08 -15.20
N PRO A 80 -13.70 1.93 -15.95
CA PRO A 80 -12.41 2.45 -15.49
C PRO A 80 -12.58 3.33 -14.23
N ALA A 81 -11.61 3.23 -13.32
CA ALA A 81 -11.51 4.03 -12.11
C ALA A 81 -11.05 5.46 -12.43
N ASN A 82 -11.55 6.45 -11.68
CA ASN A 82 -10.89 7.75 -11.57
C ASN A 82 -9.92 7.73 -10.38
N LEU A 83 -8.62 7.73 -10.66
CA LEU A 83 -7.56 7.71 -9.66
C LEU A 83 -6.93 9.10 -9.53
N LEU A 84 -6.85 9.63 -8.31
CA LEU A 84 -6.05 10.81 -7.99
C LEU A 84 -4.70 10.34 -7.45
N VAL A 85 -3.61 10.74 -8.11
CA VAL A 85 -2.25 10.37 -7.73
C VAL A 85 -1.49 11.63 -7.34
N ILE A 86 -0.96 11.66 -6.13
CA ILE A 86 -0.18 12.77 -5.58
C ILE A 86 1.23 12.25 -5.32
N THR A 87 2.23 12.96 -5.82
CA THR A 87 3.64 12.61 -5.72
C THR A 87 4.49 13.81 -5.33
N GLU A 88 5.47 13.56 -4.47
CA GLU A 88 6.62 14.44 -4.27
C GLU A 88 7.85 13.64 -4.70
N VAL A 89 8.47 13.99 -5.83
CA VAL A 89 9.59 13.23 -6.40
C VAL A 89 10.87 14.07 -6.34
N ASN A 90 11.79 13.64 -5.47
CA ASN A 90 13.09 14.28 -5.23
C ASN A 90 14.24 13.51 -5.91
N SER A 91 14.03 12.24 -6.27
CA SER A 91 15.03 11.34 -6.86
C SER A 91 15.29 11.55 -8.36
N GLY A 92 14.54 12.44 -9.02
CA GLY A 92 14.66 12.72 -10.45
C GLY A 92 13.92 11.74 -11.37
N VAL A 93 13.17 10.78 -10.83
CA VAL A 93 12.41 9.77 -11.61
C VAL A 93 11.04 10.26 -12.13
N GLY A 94 10.79 11.58 -12.12
CA GLY A 94 9.49 12.17 -12.45
C GLY A 94 8.95 11.77 -13.84
N GLU A 95 9.81 11.75 -14.86
CA GLU A 95 9.43 11.30 -16.21
C GLU A 95 9.09 9.81 -16.27
N ALA A 96 9.78 8.98 -15.49
CA ALA A 96 9.47 7.55 -15.39
C ALA A 96 8.10 7.32 -14.74
N VAL A 97 7.78 8.07 -13.67
CA VAL A 97 6.45 8.07 -13.03
C VAL A 97 5.38 8.47 -14.05
N ALA A 98 5.55 9.59 -14.75
CA ALA A 98 4.60 10.04 -15.77
C ALA A 98 4.40 9.01 -16.89
N SER A 99 5.48 8.33 -17.31
CA SER A 99 5.43 7.26 -18.31
C SER A 99 4.61 6.06 -17.83
N VAL A 100 4.78 5.63 -16.58
CA VAL A 100 3.96 4.55 -15.99
C VAL A 100 2.49 4.94 -15.92
N LEU A 101 2.17 6.14 -15.45
CA LEU A 101 0.79 6.62 -15.35
C LEU A 101 0.07 6.58 -16.71
N ARG A 102 0.74 7.05 -17.77
CA ARG A 102 0.19 7.04 -19.15
C ARG A 102 0.09 5.65 -19.78
N ARG A 103 0.83 4.66 -19.28
CA ARG A 103 0.67 3.26 -19.72
C ARG A 103 -0.57 2.61 -19.11
N TYR A 104 -0.98 3.05 -17.92
CA TYR A 104 -2.17 2.54 -17.24
C TYR A 104 -3.47 3.02 -17.86
N GLY A 105 -3.47 4.21 -18.47
CA GLY A 105 -4.64 4.79 -19.12
C GLY A 105 -4.46 6.28 -19.42
N ASP A 106 -5.58 6.99 -19.56
CA ASP A 106 -5.57 8.42 -19.78
C ASP A 106 -5.10 9.13 -18.50
N ALA A 107 -4.03 9.91 -18.60
CA ALA A 107 -3.43 10.61 -17.47
C ALA A 107 -3.20 12.08 -17.80
N VAL A 108 -3.63 12.95 -16.90
CA VAL A 108 -3.42 14.41 -16.99
C VAL A 108 -2.76 14.88 -15.70
N ASP A 109 -1.70 15.67 -15.84
CA ASP A 109 -1.11 16.46 -14.77
C ASP A 109 -1.99 17.69 -14.53
N ILE A 110 -2.52 17.81 -13.32
CA ILE A 110 -3.38 18.94 -12.93
C ILE A 110 -2.49 20.11 -12.50
N VAL A 111 -1.51 19.80 -11.66
CA VAL A 111 -0.46 20.69 -11.14
C VAL A 111 0.79 19.83 -10.87
N PRO A 112 1.98 20.42 -10.65
CA PRO A 112 3.18 19.64 -10.36
C PRO A 112 2.96 18.62 -9.24
N GLY A 113 3.20 17.34 -9.56
CA GLY A 113 3.04 16.23 -8.63
C GLY A 113 1.61 15.75 -8.41
N VAL A 114 0.58 16.31 -9.06
CA VAL A 114 -0.81 15.87 -8.89
C VAL A 114 -1.39 15.47 -10.24
N TRP A 115 -1.89 14.23 -10.33
CA TRP A 115 -2.36 13.61 -11.55
C TRP A 115 -3.77 13.07 -11.37
N LEU A 116 -4.61 13.26 -12.39
CA LEU A 116 -5.83 12.47 -12.58
C LEU A 116 -5.54 11.38 -13.60
N VAL A 117 -5.85 10.13 -13.25
CA VAL A 117 -5.63 8.96 -14.09
C VAL A 117 -6.93 8.18 -14.21
N ARG A 118 -7.40 7.97 -15.43
CA ARG A 118 -8.55 7.11 -15.73
C ARG A 118 -8.05 5.77 -16.26
N ALA A 119 -8.15 4.72 -15.44
CA ALA A 119 -7.53 3.43 -15.73
C ALA A 119 -8.32 2.24 -15.19
N ARG A 120 -8.12 1.07 -15.81
CA ARG A 120 -8.68 -0.22 -15.35
C ARG A 120 -7.73 -0.88 -14.35
N THR A 121 -7.55 -0.24 -13.20
CA THR A 121 -6.67 -0.72 -12.13
C THR A 121 -7.19 -0.24 -10.77
N THR A 122 -6.59 -0.72 -9.69
CA THR A 122 -6.87 -0.24 -8.33
C THR A 122 -5.81 0.74 -7.85
N ALA A 123 -6.17 1.55 -6.84
CA ALA A 123 -5.21 2.42 -6.15
C ALA A 123 -4.00 1.62 -5.60
N SER A 124 -4.25 0.45 -5.01
CA SER A 124 -3.20 -0.41 -4.45
C SER A 124 -2.27 -0.98 -5.54
N ALA A 125 -2.83 -1.43 -6.67
CA ALA A 125 -2.04 -1.97 -7.78
C ALA A 125 -1.17 -0.89 -8.43
N LEU A 126 -1.75 0.27 -8.75
CA LEU A 126 -1.01 1.41 -9.29
C LEU A 126 0.09 1.88 -8.33
N ARG A 127 -0.23 1.97 -7.03
CA ARG A 127 0.74 2.34 -5.99
C ARG A 127 1.90 1.34 -5.92
N ASN A 128 1.61 0.04 -6.02
CA ASN A 128 2.63 -1.01 -5.98
C ASN A 128 3.65 -0.81 -7.12
N ASP A 129 3.16 -0.66 -8.35
CA ASP A 129 4.00 -0.46 -9.52
C ASP A 129 4.84 0.82 -9.45
N LEU A 130 4.21 1.94 -9.07
CA LEU A 130 4.92 3.21 -8.91
C LEU A 130 5.98 3.13 -7.82
N SER A 131 5.71 2.45 -6.71
CA SER A 131 6.66 2.35 -5.59
C SER A 131 7.99 1.67 -5.95
N HIS A 132 8.04 0.85 -7.01
CA HIS A 132 9.29 0.27 -7.50
C HIS A 132 10.22 1.27 -8.19
N LEU A 133 9.69 2.43 -8.61
CA LEU A 133 10.49 3.52 -9.19
C LEU A 133 11.00 4.51 -8.14
N LEU A 134 10.29 4.59 -7.02
CA LEU A 134 10.49 5.62 -6.01
C LEU A 134 11.51 5.18 -4.98
N ASP A 135 12.36 6.11 -4.56
CA ASP A 135 13.25 5.88 -3.43
C ASP A 135 12.60 6.34 -2.10
N ARG A 136 13.36 6.26 -1.01
CA ARG A 136 12.89 6.63 0.35
C ARG A 136 12.54 8.12 0.53
N ASP A 137 13.14 9.00 -0.28
CA ASP A 137 12.99 10.44 -0.17
C ASP A 137 11.79 10.94 -0.98
N ASP A 138 11.29 10.12 -1.92
CA ASP A 138 10.03 10.34 -2.63
C ASP A 138 8.78 10.02 -1.78
N LYS A 139 7.63 10.60 -2.17
CA LYS A 139 6.32 10.39 -1.53
C LYS A 139 5.26 10.09 -2.60
N LEU A 140 4.32 9.21 -2.28
CA LEU A 140 3.22 8.83 -3.17
C LEU A 140 1.93 8.58 -2.38
N PHE A 141 0.83 9.13 -2.87
CA PHE A 141 -0.53 8.92 -2.37
C PHE A 141 -1.46 8.69 -3.55
N VAL A 142 -2.28 7.63 -3.50
CA VAL A 142 -3.21 7.25 -4.57
C VAL A 142 -4.60 7.09 -3.97
N VAL A 143 -5.60 7.75 -4.57
CA VAL A 143 -7.01 7.64 -4.21
C VAL A 143 -7.77 7.08 -5.39
N ASP A 144 -8.55 6.02 -5.19
CA ASP A 144 -9.64 5.64 -6.09
C ASP A 144 -10.89 6.42 -5.69
N ALA A 145 -11.16 7.49 -6.44
CA ALA A 145 -12.31 8.36 -6.21
C ALA A 145 -13.64 7.71 -6.68
N SER A 146 -13.57 6.67 -7.50
CA SER A 146 -14.74 5.93 -7.98
C SER A 146 -15.22 4.88 -6.98
N ARG A 147 -14.33 4.35 -6.13
CA ARG A 147 -14.62 3.24 -5.21
C ARG A 147 -14.37 3.56 -3.73
N ASP A 148 -14.10 4.83 -3.40
CA ASP A 148 -13.79 5.31 -2.04
C ASP A 148 -12.62 4.54 -1.38
N ARG A 149 -11.53 4.36 -2.14
CA ARG A 149 -10.33 3.65 -1.66
C ARG A 149 -9.12 4.58 -1.69
N SER A 150 -8.16 4.37 -0.79
CA SER A 150 -6.87 5.05 -0.82
C SER A 150 -5.72 4.08 -0.54
N ALA A 151 -4.52 4.42 -1.01
CA ALA A 151 -3.26 3.68 -0.81
C ALA A 151 -2.08 4.65 -0.89
N TRP A 152 -1.00 4.43 -0.12
CA TRP A 152 0.13 5.37 -0.07
C TRP A 152 1.49 4.74 0.22
N PHE A 153 2.56 5.51 0.05
CA PHE A 153 3.96 5.09 0.21
C PHE A 153 4.83 6.20 0.82
N ASN A 154 5.80 5.77 1.63
CA ASN A 154 6.84 6.61 2.28
C ASN A 154 6.35 7.77 3.16
N PHE A 155 5.19 7.64 3.78
CA PHE A 155 4.75 8.61 4.79
C PHE A 155 5.45 8.36 6.13
N ALA A 156 5.72 9.44 6.87
CA ALA A 156 6.16 9.35 8.26
C ALA A 156 5.08 8.68 9.14
N SER A 157 5.47 8.06 10.25
CA SER A 157 4.56 7.27 11.10
C SER A 157 3.39 8.07 11.67
N ASP A 158 3.57 9.36 11.93
CA ASP A 158 2.51 10.25 12.42
C ASP A 158 1.50 10.60 11.32
N ALA A 159 1.97 10.93 10.12
CA ALA A 159 1.13 11.19 8.95
C ALA A 159 0.36 9.92 8.54
N ASP A 160 1.03 8.76 8.56
CA ASP A 160 0.42 7.45 8.30
C ASP A 160 -0.78 7.18 9.21
N ALA A 161 -0.61 7.38 10.51
CA ALA A 161 -1.66 7.15 11.50
C ALA A 161 -2.86 8.09 11.28
N LYS A 162 -2.60 9.40 11.07
CA LYS A 162 -3.64 10.41 10.85
C LYS A 162 -4.45 10.16 9.59
N VAL A 163 -3.78 9.84 8.47
CA VAL A 163 -4.45 9.54 7.20
C VAL A 163 -5.37 8.32 7.37
N ARG A 164 -4.89 7.27 8.02
CA ARG A 164 -5.67 6.05 8.26
C ARG A 164 -6.89 6.31 9.14
N GLU A 165 -6.73 7.09 10.21
CA GLU A 165 -7.82 7.48 11.12
C GLU A 165 -8.90 8.27 10.37
N LEU A 166 -8.51 9.27 9.58
CA LEU A 166 -9.44 10.10 8.83
C LEU A 166 -10.14 9.32 7.70
N TRP A 167 -9.43 8.46 6.98
CA TRP A 167 -9.98 7.75 5.81
C TRP A 167 -10.93 6.63 6.17
N ARG A 168 -10.73 5.94 7.31
CA ARG A 168 -11.63 4.87 7.75
C ARG A 168 -12.92 5.41 8.40
N GLY A 169 -12.96 6.72 8.68
CA GLY A 169 -13.83 7.28 9.70
C GLY A 169 -13.39 6.78 11.08
N GLY A 170 -13.29 7.67 12.07
CA GLY A 170 -13.40 7.18 13.43
C GLY A 170 -14.74 6.47 13.54
N ASP A 171 -14.77 5.24 14.07
CA ASP A 171 -16.00 4.65 14.60
C ASP A 171 -16.51 5.60 15.69
N ALA A 172 -17.30 6.59 15.28
CA ALA A 172 -18.02 7.49 16.14
C ALA A 172 -19.48 7.08 16.07
N GLY A 173 -19.85 6.11 16.92
CA GLY A 173 -21.23 5.77 17.26
C GLY A 173 -21.75 4.51 16.61
#